data_AF-A0A453K5B0-F1
#
_entry.id   AF-A0A453K5B0-F1
#
_cell.length_a   1.000
_cell.length_b   1.000
_cell.length_c   1.000
_cell.angle_alpha   90.00
_cell.angle_beta   90.00
_cell.angle_gamma   90.00
#
_symmetry.space_group_name_H-M   'P 1'
#
loop_
_entity.id
_entity.type
_entity.pdbx_description
1 polymer ?
#
loop_
_entity_poly.entity_id
_entity_poly.type
_entity_poly.pdbx_seq_one_letter_code
_entity_poly.pdbx_strand_id
1 'polypeptide(L)'
;EISEQKKKRMKSDTDTTRFSSASMRSQLDQAANLKGEQVAARVKSDDEKDEWFVVKVIHFDKETKEFEVLDEEPGDDEESAQKFERKYKLPMSYIIPFPKKGDPSSAQDFGQGRQVLAVYPGTTALYRATVASQRKRKSDDYNLLFDDDEEDGNLPERAVPFYRVVALPEGHRQ
;
A
#
# COMPACT_ATOMS: atom_id res chain seq x y z
N GLU A 1 -1.75 -57.14 -41.77
CA GLU A 1 -1.96 -56.59 -40.41
C GLU A 1 -1.55 -55.12 -40.48
N ILE A 2 -2.47 -54.13 -40.46
CA ILE A 2 -3.07 -53.49 -39.26
C ILE A 2 -1.92 -52.84 -38.46
N SER A 3 -1.74 -51.52 -38.25
CA SER A 3 -2.62 -50.34 -38.30
C SER A 3 -1.84 -49.01 -38.24
N GLU A 4 -2.56 -47.95 -38.56
CA GLU A 4 -2.31 -46.51 -38.35
C GLU A 4 -1.66 -46.11 -37.00
N GLN A 5 -0.92 -44.98 -36.96
CA GLN A 5 -1.37 -43.77 -36.24
C GLN A 5 -0.41 -42.56 -36.32
N LYS A 6 -0.95 -41.50 -36.93
CA LYS A 6 -1.01 -40.10 -36.45
C LYS A 6 0.28 -39.32 -36.13
N LYS A 7 0.56 -38.41 -37.08
CA LYS A 7 1.02 -37.03 -36.87
C LYS A 7 0.52 -36.44 -35.54
N LYS A 8 1.43 -36.04 -34.65
CA LYS A 8 1.21 -34.96 -33.69
C LYS A 8 2.30 -33.91 -33.83
N ARG A 9 1.88 -32.84 -34.49
CA ARG A 9 2.51 -31.52 -34.57
C ARG A 9 2.81 -31.05 -33.15
N MET A 10 4.09 -30.99 -32.79
CA MET A 10 4.55 -30.31 -31.58
C MET A 10 4.12 -28.85 -31.71
N LYS A 11 3.18 -28.44 -30.86
CA LYS A 11 2.69 -27.07 -30.81
C LYS A 11 3.41 -26.44 -29.64
N SER A 12 4.24 -25.46 -29.96
CA SER A 12 5.06 -24.68 -29.04
C SER A 12 4.23 -24.22 -27.86
N ASP A 13 4.69 -24.59 -26.66
CA ASP A 13 4.20 -24.06 -25.41
C ASP A 13 4.60 -22.59 -25.35
N THR A 14 3.61 -21.71 -25.47
CA THR A 14 3.75 -20.26 -25.27
C THR A 14 2.64 -19.87 -24.31
N ASP A 15 2.76 -20.38 -23.08
CA ASP A 15 1.89 -20.02 -21.97
C ASP A 15 2.62 -19.02 -21.07
N THR A 16 2.70 -17.74 -21.49
CA THR A 16 3.18 -16.66 -20.60
C THR A 16 2.64 -15.26 -20.93
N THR A 17 1.54 -15.12 -21.70
CA THR A 17 1.02 -13.78 -22.09
C THR A 17 -0.50 -13.66 -22.06
N ARG A 18 -1.16 -14.46 -21.22
CA ARG A 18 -2.58 -14.28 -20.86
C ARG A 18 -2.77 -14.03 -19.36
N PHE A 19 -1.96 -13.15 -18.77
CA PHE A 19 -2.48 -12.38 -17.64
C PHE A 19 -3.64 -11.55 -18.19
N SER A 20 -4.83 -12.11 -18.01
CA SER A 20 -6.04 -11.76 -18.74
C SER A 20 -6.28 -10.26 -18.71
N SER A 21 -6.61 -9.66 -19.86
CA SER A 21 -7.14 -8.29 -19.93
C SER A 21 -8.29 -8.07 -18.92
N ALA A 22 -9.04 -9.13 -18.59
CA ALA A 22 -10.03 -9.17 -17.52
C ALA A 22 -9.45 -8.89 -16.11
N SER A 23 -8.26 -9.39 -15.78
CA SER A 23 -7.59 -9.16 -14.50
C SER A 23 -7.12 -7.71 -14.36
N MET A 24 -6.55 -7.15 -15.43
CA MET A 24 -6.19 -5.73 -15.48
C MET A 24 -7.43 -4.84 -15.38
N ARG A 25 -8.51 -5.21 -16.07
CA ARG A 25 -9.78 -4.49 -16.01
C ARG A 25 -10.40 -4.51 -14.60
N SER A 26 -10.27 -5.63 -13.89
CA SER A 26 -10.67 -5.74 -12.48
C SER A 26 -9.82 -4.86 -11.57
N GLN A 27 -8.50 -4.81 -11.75
CA GLN A 27 -7.65 -3.89 -10.97
C GLN A 27 -8.03 -2.43 -11.18
N LEU A 28 -8.25 -2.00 -12.43
CA LEU A 28 -8.65 -0.63 -12.74
C LEU A 28 -10.01 -0.26 -12.13
N ASP A 29 -10.91 -1.23 -12.02
CA ASP A 29 -12.19 -1.01 -11.36
C ASP A 29 -12.05 -0.88 -9.84
N GLN A 30 -11.24 -1.75 -9.23
CA GLN A 30 -10.90 -1.65 -7.80
C GLN A 30 -10.24 -0.31 -7.47
N ALA A 31 -9.30 0.15 -8.30
CA ALA A 31 -8.68 1.46 -8.18
C ALA A 31 -9.69 2.61 -8.24
N ALA A 32 -10.60 2.58 -9.22
CA ALA A 32 -11.64 3.61 -9.32
C ALA A 32 -12.56 3.63 -8.10
N ASN A 33 -12.80 2.47 -7.48
CA ASN A 33 -13.60 2.35 -6.25
C ASN A 33 -12.88 2.87 -4.99
N LEU A 34 -11.59 3.22 -5.07
CA LEU A 34 -10.88 3.89 -3.98
C LEU A 34 -11.22 5.38 -3.89
N LYS A 35 -11.98 5.95 -4.83
CA LYS A 35 -12.37 7.36 -4.78
C LYS A 35 -13.04 7.71 -3.45
N GLY A 36 -12.49 8.71 -2.76
CA GLY A 36 -12.93 9.18 -1.44
C GLY A 36 -12.33 8.41 -0.27
N GLU A 37 -11.64 7.30 -0.51
CA GLU A 37 -10.96 6.50 0.51
C GLU A 37 -9.57 7.07 0.82
N GLN A 38 -9.12 6.81 2.04
CA GLN A 38 -7.73 7.06 2.43
C GLN A 38 -6.85 5.90 1.98
N VAL A 39 -5.68 6.22 1.46
CA VAL A 39 -4.67 5.28 0.94
C VAL A 39 -3.28 5.75 1.34
N ALA A 40 -2.31 4.84 1.39
CA ALA A 40 -0.92 5.21 1.51
C ALA A 40 -0.38 5.57 0.12
N ALA A 41 0.24 6.74 0.00
CA ALA A 41 0.83 7.21 -1.25
C ALA A 41 2.32 7.47 -1.09
N ARG A 42 3.10 6.95 -2.04
CA ARG A 42 4.52 7.20 -2.13
C ARG A 42 4.77 8.53 -2.82
N VAL A 43 5.38 9.44 -2.09
CA VAL A 43 5.89 10.71 -2.60
C VAL A 43 7.41 10.61 -2.59
N LYS A 44 8.02 10.85 -3.75
CA LYS A 44 9.49 10.89 -3.84
C LYS A 44 9.96 12.28 -3.46
N SER A 45 10.90 12.34 -2.54
CA SER A 45 11.60 13.58 -2.20
C SER A 45 12.88 13.73 -3.01
N ASP A 46 13.43 14.94 -3.03
CA ASP A 46 14.64 15.31 -3.78
C ASP A 46 15.86 14.45 -3.38
N ASP A 47 15.88 13.99 -2.13
CA ASP A 47 16.92 13.16 -1.52
C ASP A 47 16.83 11.65 -1.87
N GLU A 48 16.02 11.29 -2.89
CA GLU A 48 15.74 9.90 -3.30
C GLU A 48 15.12 8.98 -2.23
N LYS A 49 14.66 9.55 -1.10
CA LYS A 49 13.92 8.82 -0.07
C LYS A 49 12.46 8.66 -0.46
N ASP A 50 11.94 7.46 -0.24
CA ASP A 50 10.53 7.15 -0.43
C ASP A 50 9.77 7.57 0.85
N GLU A 51 9.06 8.69 0.78
CA GLU A 51 8.17 9.12 1.87
C GLU A 51 6.74 8.67 1.59
N TRP A 52 6.06 8.16 2.61
CA TRP A 52 4.69 7.67 2.47
C TRP A 52 3.73 8.48 3.33
N PHE A 53 2.63 8.91 2.71
CA PHE A 53 1.61 9.71 3.37
C PHE A 53 0.24 9.07 3.25
N VAL A 54 -0.58 9.29 4.27
CA VAL A 54 -2.02 9.02 4.25
C VAL A 54 -2.66 10.13 3.43
N VAL A 55 -3.14 9.78 2.25
CA VAL A 55 -3.80 10.71 1.34
C VAL A 55 -5.19 10.22 1.00
N LYS A 56 -6.08 11.14 0.64
CA LYS A 56 -7.42 10.86 0.17
C LYS A 56 -7.46 10.83 -1.34
N VAL A 57 -8.01 9.77 -1.92
CA VAL A 57 -8.18 9.68 -3.37
C VAL A 57 -9.29 10.63 -3.82
N ILE A 58 -8.96 11.58 -4.69
CA ILE A 58 -9.91 12.51 -5.29
C ILE A 58 -10.45 11.95 -6.61
N HIS A 59 -9.56 11.39 -7.42
CA HIS A 59 -9.89 10.86 -8.73
C HIS A 59 -8.91 9.76 -9.15
N PHE A 60 -9.35 8.89 -10.06
CA PHE A 60 -8.51 7.89 -10.70
C PHE A 60 -8.77 7.90 -12.20
N ASP A 61 -7.72 8.17 -12.97
CA ASP A 61 -7.76 8.13 -14.42
C ASP A 61 -7.48 6.69 -14.90
N LYS A 62 -8.49 6.05 -15.50
CA LYS A 62 -8.38 4.66 -16.00
C LYS A 62 -7.51 4.54 -17.24
N GLU A 63 -7.33 5.63 -18.00
CA GLU A 63 -6.53 5.66 -19.22
C GLU A 63 -5.05 5.78 -18.89
N THR A 64 -4.67 6.75 -18.06
CA THR A 64 -3.28 6.96 -17.65
C THR A 64 -2.84 6.07 -16.48
N LYS A 65 -3.81 5.50 -15.74
CA LYS A 65 -3.61 4.69 -14.52
C LYS A 65 -2.97 5.49 -13.39
N GLU A 66 -3.37 6.76 -13.30
CA GLU A 66 -2.89 7.70 -12.29
C GLU A 66 -4.01 8.06 -11.32
N PHE A 67 -3.63 8.18 -10.04
CA PHE A 67 -4.48 8.70 -8.99
C PHE A 67 -4.19 10.17 -8.77
N GLU A 68 -5.25 10.96 -8.70
CA GLU A 68 -5.22 12.29 -8.10
C GLU A 68 -5.56 12.12 -6.62
N VAL A 69 -4.59 12.40 -5.76
CA VAL A 69 -4.71 12.25 -4.32
C VAL A 69 -4.48 13.57 -3.61
N LEU A 70 -5.07 13.70 -2.43
CA LEU A 70 -4.99 14.88 -1.58
C LEU A 70 -4.38 14.50 -0.25
N ASP A 71 -3.27 15.12 0.10
CA ASP A 71 -2.71 15.04 1.45
C ASP A 71 -3.51 15.94 2.40
N GLU A 72 -4.05 15.34 3.45
CA GLU A 72 -4.90 15.98 4.47
C GLU A 72 -4.10 16.31 5.75
N GLU A 73 -2.77 16.45 5.66
CA GLU A 73 -1.92 16.88 6.79
C GLU A 73 -2.55 18.09 7.50
N PRO A 74 -2.84 18.00 8.81
CA PRO A 74 -3.41 19.11 9.55
C PRO A 74 -2.37 20.23 9.60
N GLY A 75 -2.62 21.31 8.88
CA GLY A 75 -1.77 22.51 8.95
C GLY A 75 -1.77 23.09 10.36
N ASP A 76 -0.58 23.38 10.88
CA ASP A 76 -0.37 23.92 12.24
C ASP A 76 -0.88 25.38 12.41
N ASP A 77 -1.22 26.07 11.31
CA ASP A 77 -1.63 27.48 11.30
C ASP A 77 -2.99 27.72 10.62
N GLU A 78 -3.87 28.47 11.30
CA GLU A 78 -5.21 28.86 10.82
C GLU A 78 -5.19 29.71 9.53
N GLU A 79 -4.08 30.41 9.23
CA GLU A 79 -3.91 31.19 7.99
C GLU A 79 -3.44 30.33 6.79
N SER A 80 -2.95 29.12 7.08
CA SER A 80 -2.48 28.13 6.09
C SER A 80 -3.56 27.12 5.69
N ALA A 81 -4.67 27.05 6.43
CA ALA A 81 -5.79 26.15 6.16
C ALA A 81 -6.44 26.34 4.76
N GLN A 82 -6.20 27.49 4.11
CA GLN A 82 -6.74 27.80 2.79
C GLN A 82 -5.80 27.43 1.62
N LYS A 83 -4.58 26.92 1.88
CA LYS A 83 -3.52 26.77 0.83
C LYS A 83 -2.83 25.41 0.74
N PHE A 84 -3.09 24.46 1.65
CA PHE A 84 -2.35 23.18 1.72
C PHE A 84 -3.18 21.94 1.44
N GLU A 85 -4.13 22.02 0.52
CA GLU A 85 -4.54 20.82 -0.20
C GLU A 85 -3.40 20.41 -1.15
N ARG A 86 -2.32 19.79 -0.64
CA ARG A 86 -1.24 19.28 -1.51
C ARG A 86 -1.82 18.13 -2.34
N LYS A 87 -2.11 18.44 -3.60
CA LYS A 87 -2.63 17.47 -4.58
C LYS A 87 -1.47 16.84 -5.34
N TYR A 88 -1.41 15.52 -5.33
CA TYR A 88 -0.40 14.75 -6.07
C TYR A 88 -1.07 13.95 -7.17
N LYS A 89 -0.37 13.83 -8.31
CA LYS A 89 -0.69 12.86 -9.36
C LYS A 89 0.33 11.75 -9.31
N LEU A 90 -0.11 10.55 -8.96
CA LEU A 90 0.77 9.40 -8.73
C LEU A 90 0.28 8.20 -9.52
N PRO A 91 1.19 7.39 -10.10
CA PRO A 91 0.80 6.16 -10.76
C PRO A 91 0.20 5.17 -9.75
N MET A 92 -0.66 4.27 -10.22
CA MET A 92 -1.28 3.21 -9.41
C MET A 92 -0.27 2.37 -8.61
N SER A 93 0.97 2.23 -9.07
CA SER A 93 2.04 1.49 -8.37
C SER A 93 2.57 2.19 -7.12
N TYR A 94 2.24 3.48 -6.91
CA TYR A 94 2.69 4.28 -5.77
C TYR A 94 1.57 4.41 -4.73
N ILE A 95 0.42 3.79 -4.97
CA ILE A 95 -0.73 3.80 -4.09
C ILE A 95 -0.93 2.41 -3.48
N ILE A 96 -1.01 2.36 -2.15
CA ILE A 96 -1.34 1.14 -1.41
C ILE A 96 -2.65 1.38 -0.67
N PRO A 97 -3.74 0.65 -1.00
CA PRO A 97 -5.00 0.79 -0.30
C PRO A 97 -4.89 0.25 1.13
N PHE A 98 -5.48 0.96 2.08
CA PHE A 98 -5.57 0.47 3.45
C PHE A 98 -6.61 -0.65 3.59
N PRO A 99 -6.41 -1.60 4.52
CA PRO A 99 -7.44 -2.54 4.91
C PRO A 99 -8.70 -1.82 5.42
N LYS A 100 -9.87 -2.42 5.21
CA LYS A 100 -11.13 -1.85 5.68
C LYS A 100 -11.26 -2.04 7.19
N LYS A 101 -11.47 -0.93 7.92
CA LYS A 101 -11.65 -0.93 9.39
C LYS A 101 -12.73 -1.89 9.89
N GLY A 102 -13.81 -2.09 9.13
CA GLY A 102 -14.90 -3.00 9.47
C GLY A 102 -14.70 -4.45 9.01
N ASP A 103 -13.66 -4.73 8.24
CA ASP A 103 -13.38 -6.08 7.71
C ASP A 103 -11.91 -6.46 7.92
N PRO A 104 -11.57 -7.05 9.09
CA PRO A 104 -10.21 -7.50 9.38
C PRO A 104 -9.75 -8.64 8.46
N SER A 105 -10.65 -9.27 7.68
CA SER A 105 -10.26 -10.27 6.69
C SER A 105 -9.61 -9.66 5.45
N SER A 106 -9.88 -8.37 5.18
CA SER A 106 -9.23 -7.59 4.12
C SER A 106 -7.77 -7.23 4.44
N ALA A 107 -7.38 -7.33 5.72
CA ALA A 107 -6.04 -6.99 6.16
C ALA A 107 -5.06 -8.15 5.95
N GLN A 108 -3.85 -7.81 5.54
CA GLN A 108 -2.74 -8.75 5.53
C GLN A 108 -2.28 -9.02 6.96
N ASP A 109 -1.95 -10.29 7.25
CA ASP A 109 -1.44 -10.71 8.55
C ASP A 109 0.09 -10.73 8.51
N PHE A 110 0.70 -9.89 9.34
CA PHE A 110 2.16 -9.74 9.44
C PHE A 110 2.64 -10.42 10.72
N GLY A 111 3.45 -11.47 10.55
CA GLY A 111 4.09 -12.17 11.66
C GLY A 111 5.08 -11.30 12.43
N GLN A 112 5.42 -11.72 13.66
CA GLN A 112 6.52 -11.15 14.43
C GLN A 112 7.82 -11.10 13.61
N GLY A 113 8.56 -10.00 13.73
CA GLY A 113 9.82 -9.75 13.01
C GLY A 113 9.64 -9.36 11.54
N ARG A 114 8.40 -9.26 11.03
CA ARG A 114 8.16 -8.78 9.67
C ARG A 114 8.28 -7.26 9.63
N GLN A 115 8.90 -6.76 8.57
CA GLN A 115 8.92 -5.33 8.26
C GLN A 115 7.63 -4.94 7.53
N VAL A 116 7.07 -3.82 7.97
CA VAL A 116 5.82 -3.26 7.48
C VAL A 116 5.96 -1.76 7.31
N LEU A 117 4.99 -1.15 6.65
CA LEU A 117 4.84 0.29 6.59
C LEU A 117 3.60 0.66 7.40
N ALA A 118 3.73 1.57 8.35
CA ALA A 118 2.66 1.88 9.30
C ALA A 118 2.55 3.37 9.58
N VAL A 119 1.33 3.85 9.79
CA VAL A 119 1.07 5.25 10.16
C VAL A 119 1.61 5.50 11.57
N TYR A 120 2.49 6.48 11.74
CA TYR A 120 2.98 6.84 13.07
C TYR A 120 1.84 7.47 13.89
N PRO A 121 1.63 7.06 15.15
CA PRO A 121 0.55 7.57 15.98
C PRO A 121 0.54 9.11 16.07
N GLY A 122 -0.61 9.73 15.78
CA GLY A 122 -0.76 11.19 15.81
C GLY A 122 -0.35 11.92 14.53
N THR A 123 0.15 11.21 13.52
CA THR A 123 0.57 11.82 12.23
C THR A 123 -0.23 11.27 11.06
N THR A 124 -0.01 11.85 9.87
CA THR A 124 -0.48 11.35 8.56
C THR A 124 0.64 10.71 7.75
N ALA A 125 1.83 10.52 8.31
CA ALA A 125 2.96 9.89 7.63
C ALA A 125 3.09 8.40 8.00
N LEU A 126 3.59 7.61 7.07
CA LEU A 126 3.92 6.21 7.28
C LEU A 126 5.42 5.99 7.26
N TYR A 127 5.88 5.16 8.19
CA TYR A 127 7.29 4.84 8.38
C TYR A 127 7.50 3.34 8.39
N ARG A 128 8.71 2.92 8.01
CA ARG A 128 9.17 1.55 8.20
C ARG A 128 9.11 1.18 9.68
N ALA A 129 8.52 0.03 9.96
CA ALA A 129 8.46 -0.52 11.31
C ALA A 129 8.59 -2.04 11.28
N THR A 130 9.00 -2.61 12.41
CA THR A 130 9.10 -4.05 12.62
C THR A 130 8.01 -4.53 13.58
N VAL A 131 7.31 -5.61 13.23
CA VAL A 131 6.29 -6.21 14.11
C VAL A 131 6.94 -6.79 15.35
N ALA A 132 6.70 -6.18 16.50
CA ALA A 132 7.29 -6.57 17.78
C ALA A 132 6.76 -7.93 18.27
N SER A 133 5.45 -8.14 18.10
CA SER A 133 4.73 -9.30 18.62
C SER A 133 3.63 -9.77 17.67
N GLN A 134 3.40 -11.09 17.63
CA GLN A 134 2.29 -11.68 16.89
C GLN A 134 0.97 -11.33 17.56
N ARG A 135 0.00 -10.88 16.77
CA ARG A 135 -1.34 -10.56 17.29
C ARG A 135 -2.15 -11.81 17.58
N LYS A 136 -3.04 -11.73 18.57
CA LYS A 136 -3.93 -12.85 18.94
C LYS A 136 -5.13 -12.94 18.01
N ARG A 137 -5.64 -11.80 17.53
CA ARG A 137 -6.76 -11.71 16.58
C ARG A 137 -6.42 -10.72 15.46
N LYS A 138 -7.01 -10.93 14.28
CA LYS A 138 -6.81 -10.04 13.12
C LYS A 138 -7.32 -8.61 13.33
N SER A 139 -8.29 -8.44 14.23
CA SER A 139 -8.85 -7.15 14.63
C SER A 139 -8.00 -6.41 15.65
N ASP A 140 -7.03 -7.07 16.28
CA ASP A 140 -6.19 -6.44 17.30
C ASP A 140 -5.20 -5.48 16.64
N ASP A 141 -4.70 -4.53 17.43
CA ASP A 141 -3.67 -3.60 16.99
C ASP A 141 -2.32 -4.32 16.88
N TYR A 142 -1.46 -3.85 15.97
CA TYR A 142 -0.07 -4.29 15.88
C TYR A 142 0.78 -3.53 16.90
N ASN A 143 1.63 -4.25 17.63
CA ASN A 143 2.73 -3.63 18.36
C ASN A 143 3.93 -3.53 17.41
N LEU A 144 4.34 -2.31 17.11
CA LEU A 144 5.37 -2.01 16.11
C LEU A 144 6.54 -1.27 16.74
N LEU A 145 7.74 -1.62 16.29
CA LEU A 145 8.99 -0.92 16.58
C LEU A 145 9.29 -0.05 15.36
N PHE A 146 9.17 1.27 15.49
CA PHE A 146 9.41 2.19 14.39
C PHE A 146 10.90 2.52 14.31
N ASP A 147 11.54 2.27 13.16
CA ASP A 147 12.99 2.40 13.02
C ASP A 147 13.52 3.83 13.25
N ASP A 148 12.65 4.85 13.20
CA ASP A 148 12.97 6.26 13.45
C ASP A 148 12.84 6.67 14.93
N ASP A 149 12.21 5.83 15.77
CA ASP A 149 11.93 6.10 17.19
C ASP A 149 13.05 5.56 18.12
N GLU A 150 14.27 5.36 17.59
CA GLU A 150 15.41 4.85 18.37
C GLU A 150 15.87 5.91 19.38
N GLU A 151 15.61 5.65 20.67
CA GLU A 151 16.04 6.51 21.78
C GLU A 151 16.92 5.68 22.72
N ASP A 152 18.15 6.15 22.97
CA ASP A 152 19.13 5.51 23.87
C ASP A 152 19.40 4.01 23.55
N GLY A 153 19.31 3.64 22.26
CA GLY A 153 19.50 2.26 21.78
C GLY A 153 18.29 1.34 22.01
N ASN A 154 17.13 1.90 22.37
CA ASN A 154 15.88 1.15 22.49
C ASN A 154 14.81 1.70 21.54
N LEU A 155 14.03 0.79 20.97
CA LEU A 155 12.88 1.10 20.14
C LEU A 155 11.61 0.82 20.95
N PRO A 156 10.78 1.83 21.25
CA PRO A 156 9.56 1.60 22.01
C PRO A 156 8.49 0.92 21.14
N GLU A 157 7.70 0.04 21.76
CA GLU A 157 6.54 -0.58 21.10
C GLU A 157 5.39 0.42 21.00
N ARG A 158 4.91 0.66 19.78
CA ARG A 158 3.74 1.50 19.50
C ARG A 158 2.59 0.63 19.02
N ALA A 159 1.43 0.77 19.64
CA ALA A 159 0.21 0.12 19.19
C ALA A 159 -0.38 0.88 17.99
N VAL A 160 -0.51 0.21 16.85
CA VAL A 160 -1.06 0.77 15.61
C VAL A 160 -2.21 -0.09 15.11
N PRO A 161 -3.39 0.50 14.82
CA PRO A 161 -4.52 -0.26 14.33
C PRO A 161 -4.23 -1.01 13.04
N PHE A 162 -4.80 -2.21 12.88
CA PHE A 162 -4.56 -3.07 11.72
C PHE A 162 -4.82 -2.39 10.36
N TYR A 163 -5.82 -1.50 10.31
CA TYR A 163 -6.20 -0.77 9.10
C TYR A 163 -5.28 0.42 8.79
N ARG A 164 -4.25 0.65 9.62
CA ARG A 164 -3.17 1.63 9.41
C ARG A 164 -1.81 0.97 9.19
N VAL A 165 -1.78 -0.34 8.95
CA VAL A 165 -0.58 -1.11 8.66
C VAL A 165 -0.72 -1.77 7.30
N VAL A 166 0.28 -1.58 6.45
CA VAL A 166 0.33 -2.12 5.09
C VAL A 166 1.66 -2.83 4.83
N ALA A 167 1.71 -3.61 3.76
CA ALA A 167 2.93 -4.30 3.37
C ALA A 167 4.00 -3.29 2.98
N LEU A 168 5.24 -3.53 3.39
CA LEU A 168 6.38 -2.75 2.91
C LEU A 168 6.63 -3.12 1.43
N PRO A 169 6.51 -2.18 0.47
CA PRO A 169 6.77 -2.48 -0.93
C PRO A 169 8.25 -2.81 -1.16
N GLU A 170 8.50 -3.72 -2.11
CA GLU A 170 9.85 -4.15 -2.46
C GLU A 170 10.67 -2.97 -2.99
N GLY A 171 11.89 -2.80 -2.47
CA GLY A 171 12.78 -1.70 -2.84
C GLY A 171 12.49 -0.36 -2.15
N HIS A 172 11.64 -0.34 -1.11
CA HIS A 172 11.46 0.84 -0.24
C HIS A 172 12.79 1.30 0.35
N ARG A 173 13.19 2.55 0.06
CA ARG A 173 14.39 3.19 0.60
C ARG A 173 13.98 4.35 1.50
N GLN A 174 14.17 4.16 2.79
CA GLN A 174 13.96 5.16 3.84
C GLN A 174 15.17 5.16 4.75
#